data_AF-A0AAU2UVA1-F1
#
_entry.id   AF-A0AAU2UVA1-F1
#
_cell.length_a   1.000
_cell.length_b   1.000
_cell.length_c   1.000
_cell.angle_alpha   90.00
_cell.angle_beta   90.00
_cell.angle_gamma   90.00
#
_symmetry.space_group_name_H-M   'P 1'
#
loop_
_entity.id
_entity.type
_entity.pdbx_description
1 polymer ?
#
loop_
_entity_poly.entity_id
_entity_poly.type
_entity_poly.pdbx_seq_one_letter_code
_entity_poly.pdbx_strand_id
1 'polypeptide(L)'
;MRSRQAADHGYILALPRLAEMREKAGDRDGAETLYRQAADHGDSFALLHLAEVRERAGDRDGAETLARQAADHGNTDAPLHLDAMQNIFNGLWPYGLDPDGTPTSPW
;
A
#
# COMPACT_ATOMS: atom_id res chain seq x y z
N MET A 1 -18.90 22.93 12.65
CA MET A 1 -17.69 22.07 12.60
C MET A 1 -17.83 21.00 11.51
N ARG A 2 -17.97 21.38 10.22
CA ARG A 2 -18.09 20.42 9.09
C ARG A 2 -17.01 20.59 8.02
N SER A 3 -16.24 21.68 8.08
CA SER A 3 -15.25 22.05 7.06
C SER A 3 -13.88 21.40 7.24
N ARG A 4 -13.61 20.79 8.41
CA ARG A 4 -12.31 20.16 8.72
C ARG A 4 -12.24 18.73 8.18
N GLN A 5 -13.31 17.96 8.36
CA GLN A 5 -13.41 16.54 7.94
C GLN A 5 -13.28 16.33 6.42
N ALA A 6 -13.77 17.26 5.60
CA ALA A 6 -13.62 17.21 4.14
C ALA A 6 -12.20 17.61 3.68
N ALA A 7 -11.57 18.56 4.38
CA ALA A 7 -10.19 18.96 4.11
C ALA A 7 -9.20 17.87 4.53
N ASP A 8 -9.45 17.22 5.67
CA ASP A 8 -8.68 16.06 6.14
C ASP A 8 -8.79 14.90 5.13
N HIS A 9 -9.99 14.62 4.59
CA HIS A 9 -10.15 13.61 3.53
C HIS A 9 -9.40 13.96 2.24
N GLY A 10 -9.48 15.22 1.78
CA GLY A 10 -8.74 15.67 0.60
C GLY A 10 -7.23 15.69 0.80
N TYR A 11 -6.76 15.88 2.04
CA TYR A 11 -5.36 15.80 2.40
C TYR A 11 -4.87 14.34 2.45
N ILE A 12 -5.67 13.42 3.01
CA ILE A 12 -5.36 11.99 3.11
C ILE A 12 -5.18 11.36 1.71
N LEU A 13 -6.08 11.66 0.76
CA LEU A 13 -5.93 11.19 -0.63
C LEU A 13 -4.72 11.81 -1.36
N ALA A 14 -4.16 12.91 -0.84
CA ALA A 14 -2.97 13.56 -1.40
C ALA A 14 -1.66 13.08 -0.78
N LEU A 15 -1.69 12.48 0.42
CA LEU A 15 -0.51 11.91 1.09
C LEU A 15 0.28 10.92 0.21
N PRO A 16 -0.33 9.91 -0.45
CA PRO A 16 0.41 8.98 -1.29
C PRO A 16 1.08 9.66 -2.49
N ARG A 17 0.41 10.66 -3.09
CA ARG A 17 0.98 11.42 -4.20
C ARG A 17 2.14 12.31 -3.75
N LEU A 18 2.05 12.89 -2.56
CA LEU A 18 3.14 13.65 -1.96
C LEU A 18 4.33 12.74 -1.62
N ALA A 19 4.07 11.54 -1.12
CA ALA A 19 5.08 10.54 -0.82
C ALA A 19 5.86 10.16 -2.09
N GLU A 20 5.16 9.87 -3.19
CA GLU A 20 5.78 9.56 -4.49
C GLU A 20 6.66 10.72 -5.00
N MET A 21 6.19 11.97 -4.84
CA MET A 21 6.98 13.15 -5.21
C MET A 21 8.25 13.29 -4.36
N ARG A 22 8.19 12.96 -3.06
CA ARG A 22 9.34 13.00 -2.16
C ARG A 22 10.35 11.90 -2.49
N GLU A 23 9.88 10.71 -2.82
CA GLU A 23 10.74 9.62 -3.25
C GLU A 23 11.47 9.97 -4.55
N LYS A 24 10.75 10.53 -5.55
CA LYS A 24 11.35 11.03 -6.80
C LYS A 24 12.36 12.15 -6.57
N ALA A 25 12.20 12.93 -5.49
CA ALA A 25 13.15 13.95 -5.07
C ALA A 25 14.35 13.38 -4.26
N GLY A 26 14.37 12.07 -3.98
CA GLY A 26 15.40 11.40 -3.17
C GLY A 26 15.16 11.43 -1.66
N ASP A 27 14.07 12.05 -1.20
CA ASP A 27 13.66 12.13 0.20
C ASP A 27 12.86 10.88 0.60
N ARG A 28 13.57 9.75 0.67
CA ARG A 28 12.96 8.44 0.99
C ARG A 28 12.37 8.39 2.40
N ASP A 29 13.03 8.99 3.38
CA ASP A 29 12.54 9.03 4.77
C ASP A 29 11.25 9.85 4.89
N GLY A 30 11.18 10.99 4.19
CA GLY A 30 9.97 11.81 4.11
C GLY A 30 8.84 11.10 3.38
N ALA A 31 9.14 10.39 2.28
CA ALA A 31 8.17 9.57 1.57
C ALA A 31 7.61 8.45 2.45
N GLU A 32 8.48 7.70 3.15
CA GLU A 32 8.05 6.61 4.01
C GLU A 32 7.16 7.10 5.16
N THR A 33 7.46 8.26 5.74
CA THR A 33 6.62 8.86 6.79
C THR A 33 5.20 9.15 6.26
N LEU A 34 5.10 9.71 5.06
CA LEU A 34 3.81 9.99 4.42
C LEU A 34 3.06 8.70 4.06
N TYR A 35 3.77 7.67 3.60
CA TYR A 35 3.18 6.35 3.35
C TYR A 35 2.67 5.70 4.65
N ARG A 36 3.39 5.78 5.76
CA ARG A 36 2.87 5.28 7.06
C ARG A 36 1.58 5.99 7.46
N GLN A 37 1.54 7.32 7.33
CA GLN A 37 0.33 8.08 7.65
C GLN A 37 -0.86 7.70 6.75
N ALA A 38 -0.63 7.52 5.45
CA ALA A 38 -1.68 7.07 4.53
C ALA A 38 -2.11 5.62 4.83
N ALA A 39 -1.18 4.74 5.16
CA ALA A 39 -1.45 3.36 5.55
C ALA A 39 -2.25 3.25 6.85
N ASP A 40 -1.99 4.12 7.83
CA ASP A 40 -2.78 4.23 9.07
C ASP A 40 -4.26 4.60 8.79
N HIS A 41 -4.53 5.19 7.62
CA HIS A 41 -5.87 5.51 7.12
C HIS A 41 -6.45 4.44 6.18
N GLY A 42 -5.77 3.30 6.00
CA GLY A 42 -6.21 2.22 5.12
C GLY A 42 -5.99 2.50 3.64
N ASP A 43 -5.09 3.44 3.29
CA ASP A 43 -4.72 3.67 1.89
C ASP A 43 -3.98 2.43 1.34
N SER A 44 -4.62 1.73 0.41
CA SER A 44 -4.11 0.48 -0.16
C SER A 44 -2.78 0.67 -0.88
N PHE A 45 -2.54 1.82 -1.51
CA PHE A 45 -1.27 2.10 -2.17
C PHE A 45 -0.13 2.28 -1.17
N ALA A 46 -0.38 3.03 -0.10
CA ALA A 46 0.62 3.23 0.94
C ALA A 46 0.96 1.93 1.68
N LEU A 47 -0.04 1.07 1.94
CA LEU A 47 0.16 -0.27 2.50
C LEU A 47 1.04 -1.15 1.59
N LEU A 48 0.83 -1.10 0.27
CA LEU A 48 1.67 -1.82 -0.70
C LEU A 48 3.11 -1.32 -0.73
N HIS A 49 3.31 -0.01 -0.74
CA HIS A 49 4.66 0.55 -0.70
C HIS A 49 5.41 0.10 0.55
N LEU A 50 4.75 0.10 1.72
CA LEU A 50 5.35 -0.41 2.95
C LEU A 50 5.62 -1.91 2.87
N ALA A 51 4.75 -2.70 2.24
CA ALA A 51 4.99 -4.13 2.00
C ALA A 51 6.26 -4.36 1.16
N GLU A 52 6.45 -3.59 0.08
CA GLU A 52 7.66 -3.66 -0.75
C GLU A 52 8.93 -3.29 0.04
N VAL A 53 8.87 -2.25 0.88
CA VAL A 53 9.98 -1.87 1.75
C VAL A 53 10.34 -3.01 2.72
N ARG A 54 9.35 -3.69 3.29
CA ARG A 54 9.57 -4.85 4.18
C ARG A 54 10.13 -6.06 3.44
N GLU A 55 9.63 -6.34 2.23
CA GLU A 55 10.13 -7.44 1.40
C GLU A 55 11.60 -7.23 1.03
N ARG A 56 11.97 -6.01 0.62
CA ARG A 56 13.37 -5.61 0.36
C ARG A 56 14.25 -5.68 1.61
N ALA A 57 13.68 -5.46 2.79
CA ALA A 57 14.38 -5.62 4.07
C ALA A 57 14.49 -7.09 4.51
N GLY A 58 13.87 -8.04 3.80
CA GLY A 58 13.82 -9.47 4.14
C GLY A 58 12.75 -9.82 5.17
N ASP A 59 11.92 -8.86 5.60
CA ASP A 59 10.78 -9.05 6.50
C ASP A 59 9.56 -9.50 5.69
N ARG A 60 9.59 -10.77 5.26
CA ARG A 60 8.54 -11.33 4.39
C ARG A 60 7.19 -11.43 5.10
N ASP A 61 7.17 -11.77 6.39
CA ASP A 61 5.95 -11.85 7.19
C ASP A 61 5.27 -10.47 7.35
N GLY A 62 6.07 -9.43 7.59
CA GLY A 62 5.58 -8.04 7.64
C GLY A 62 5.07 -7.56 6.29
N ALA A 63 5.77 -7.91 5.21
CA ALA A 63 5.33 -7.60 3.84
C ALA A 63 3.99 -8.28 3.50
N GLU A 64 3.84 -9.56 3.84
CA GLU A 64 2.60 -10.32 3.60
C GLU A 64 1.40 -9.69 4.35
N THR A 65 1.61 -9.32 5.61
CA THR A 65 0.57 -8.71 6.44
C THR A 65 0.07 -7.40 5.84
N LEU A 66 0.99 -6.52 5.44
CA LEU A 66 0.67 -5.22 4.84
C LEU A 66 0.00 -5.38 3.47
N ALA A 67 0.46 -6.32 2.66
CA ALA A 67 -0.13 -6.59 1.35
C ALA A 67 -1.54 -7.20 1.46
N ARG A 68 -1.82 -8.02 2.49
CA ARG A 68 -3.19 -8.50 2.78
C ARG A 68 -4.11 -7.35 3.20
N GLN A 69 -3.64 -6.47 4.08
CA GLN A 69 -4.39 -5.26 4.44
C GLN A 69 -4.67 -4.39 3.20
N ALA A 70 -3.70 -4.26 2.29
CA ALA A 70 -3.90 -3.55 1.04
C ALA A 70 -4.95 -4.20 0.14
N ALA A 71 -5.03 -5.54 0.07
CA ALA A 71 -6.08 -6.25 -0.65
C ALA A 71 -7.46 -6.01 -0.04
N ASP A 72 -7.56 -6.09 1.30
CA ASP A 72 -8.80 -5.88 2.04
C ASP A 72 -9.34 -4.45 1.83
N HIS A 73 -8.45 -3.45 1.81
CA HIS A 73 -8.79 -2.04 1.56
C HIS A 73 -8.89 -1.66 0.07
N GLY A 74 -8.21 -2.40 -0.82
CA GLY A 74 -8.13 -2.14 -2.26
C GLY A 74 -9.36 -2.62 -3.05
N ASN A 75 -10.27 -3.37 -2.41
CA ASN A 75 -11.54 -3.77 -2.99
C ASN A 75 -12.53 -2.60 -3.20
N THR A 76 -12.14 -1.39 -2.77
CA THR A 76 -12.86 -0.12 -2.98
C THR A 76 -12.14 0.77 -4.00
N ASP A 77 -12.50 0.63 -5.29
CA ASP A 77 -12.63 1.74 -6.26
C ASP A 77 -11.39 2.54 -6.73
N ALA A 78 -10.23 1.92 -6.99
CA ALA A 78 -9.09 2.61 -7.63
C ALA A 78 -8.43 1.82 -8.78
N PRO A 79 -8.78 2.09 -10.06
CA PRO A 79 -8.20 1.39 -11.22
C PRO A 79 -6.75 1.78 -11.56
N LEU A 80 -6.18 2.82 -10.92
CA LEU A 80 -4.85 3.35 -11.26
C LEU A 80 -3.66 2.57 -10.66
N HIS A 81 -3.88 1.59 -9.77
CA HIS A 81 -2.79 0.94 -9.02
C HIS A 81 -2.60 -0.55 -9.28
N LEU A 82 -3.41 -1.15 -10.15
CA LEU A 82 -3.40 -2.59 -10.40
C LEU A 82 -2.01 -3.13 -10.78
N ASP A 83 -1.21 -2.36 -11.52
CA ASP A 83 0.11 -2.76 -12.01
C ASP A 83 1.14 -2.91 -10.87
N ALA A 84 1.17 -1.95 -9.94
CA ALA A 84 2.02 -2.01 -8.76
C ALA A 84 1.55 -3.10 -7.78
N MET A 85 0.24 -3.27 -7.62
CA MET A 85 -0.32 -4.39 -6.86
C MET A 85 0.17 -5.71 -7.44
N GLN A 86 0.04 -5.91 -8.77
CA GLN A 86 0.40 -7.16 -9.44
C GLN A 86 1.87 -7.52 -9.27
N ASN A 87 2.79 -6.55 -9.26
CA ASN A 87 4.21 -6.83 -9.13
C ASN A 87 4.57 -7.35 -7.73
N ILE A 88 4.00 -6.73 -6.68
CA ILE A 88 4.17 -7.16 -5.29
C ILE A 88 3.44 -8.49 -5.05
N PHE A 89 2.21 -8.64 -5.57
CA PHE A 89 1.47 -9.89 -5.49
C PHE A 89 2.24 -11.03 -6.16
N ASN A 90 2.84 -10.82 -7.33
CA ASN A 90 3.64 -11.86 -8.00
C ASN A 90 4.93 -12.21 -7.24
N GLY A 91 5.54 -11.26 -6.50
CA GLY A 91 6.73 -11.51 -5.68
C GLY A 91 6.42 -12.21 -4.34
N LEU A 92 5.31 -11.86 -3.70
CA LEU A 92 4.88 -12.43 -2.43
C LEU A 92 4.09 -13.75 -2.63
N TRP A 93 3.22 -13.76 -3.63
CA TRP A 93 2.26 -14.82 -3.95
C TRP A 93 2.21 -15.07 -5.47
N PRO A 94 3.23 -15.75 -6.03
CA PRO A 94 3.34 -15.98 -7.47
C PRO A 94 2.16 -16.71 -8.12
N TYR A 95 1.27 -17.30 -7.33
CA TYR A 95 0.07 -18.02 -7.80
C TYR A 95 -1.24 -17.29 -7.46
N GLY A 96 -1.16 -16.08 -6.90
CA GLY A 96 -2.32 -15.29 -6.49
C GLY A 96 -2.77 -15.53 -5.04
N LEU A 97 -3.92 -14.95 -4.72
CA LEU A 97 -4.59 -15.12 -3.42
C LEU A 97 -5.90 -15.89 -3.63
N ASP A 98 -6.17 -16.82 -2.73
CA ASP A 98 -7.45 -17.47 -2.61
C ASP A 98 -8.52 -16.49 -2.08
N PRO A 99 -9.82 -16.77 -2.30
CA PRO A 99 -10.92 -15.90 -1.85
C PRO A 99 -11.00 -15.71 -0.33
N ASP A 100 -10.28 -16.52 0.45
CA ASP A 100 -10.11 -16.37 1.90
C ASP A 100 -8.89 -15.51 2.29
N GLY A 101 -8.17 -14.96 1.31
CA GLY A 101 -6.98 -14.12 1.51
C GLY A 101 -5.70 -14.91 1.78
N THR A 102 -5.72 -16.23 1.56
CA THR A 102 -4.53 -17.08 1.70
C THR A 102 -3.67 -17.10 0.44
N PRO A 103 -2.34 -17.20 0.56
CA PRO A 103 -1.43 -17.47 -0.55
C PRO A 103 -1.86 -18.72 -1.32
N THR A 104 -2.15 -18.59 -2.62
CA THR A 104 -2.36 -19.79 -3.45
C THR A 104 -1.04 -20.55 -3.51
N SER A 105 -1.07 -21.81 -3.09
CA SER A 105 0.12 -22.67 -3.13
C SER A 105 0.33 -23.23 -4.54
N PRO A 106 1.59 -23.43 -5.00
CA PRO A 106 1.83 -24.35 -6.09
C PRO A 106 1.39 -25.73 -5.61
N TRP A 107 0.51 -26.35 -6.40
CA TRP A 107 0.01 -27.71 -6.25
C TRP A 107 1.05 -28.73 -5.74
#